data_AF-A0A6V7IWM5-F1
#
_entry.id   AF-A0A6V7IWM5-F1
#
_cell.length_a   1.000
_cell.length_b   1.000
_cell.length_c   1.000
_cell.angle_alpha   90.00
_cell.angle_beta   90.00
_cell.angle_gamma   90.00
#
_symmetry.space_group_name_H-M   'P 1'
#
loop_
_entity.id
_entity.type
_entity.pdbx_description
1 polymer ?
#
loop_
_entity_poly.entity_id
_entity_poly.type
_entity_poly.pdbx_seq_one_letter_code
_entity_poly.pdbx_strand_id
1 'polypeptide(L)' 'LKTIWVSCNGTKKADQELIGEIEYFPKEAQGFAGYYYPYTNVKGYLSPLVGVHFKRPK' A
#
# COMPACT_ATOMS: atom_id res chain seq x y z
N LEU A 1 -7.04 -12.88 -9.67
CA LEU A 1 -5.75 -12.21 -9.40
C LEU A 1 -5.28 -12.63 -8.01
N LYS A 2 -4.00 -12.98 -7.84
CA LYS A 2 -3.41 -13.14 -6.50
C LYS A 2 -2.82 -11.78 -6.10
N THR A 3 -3.14 -11.28 -4.92
CA THR A 3 -2.75 -9.94 -4.47
C THR A 3 -2.01 -10.05 -3.15
N ILE A 4 -0.89 -9.35 -3.03
CA ILE A 4 -0.21 -9.13 -1.77
C ILE A 4 -0.81 -7.86 -1.17
N TRP A 5 -1.66 -8.01 -0.15
CA TRP A 5 -2.40 -6.90 0.44
C TRP A 5 -1.51 -6.02 1.32
N VAL A 6 -1.80 -4.71 1.32
CA VAL A 6 -1.15 -3.72 2.18
C VAL A 6 -2.22 -3.04 3.03
N SER A 7 -1.97 -2.90 4.33
CA SER A 7 -2.82 -2.12 5.23
C SER A 7 -1.94 -1.28 6.16
N CYS A 8 -2.34 -0.04 6.38
CA CYS A 8 -1.68 0.90 7.27
C CYS A 8 -2.60 1.21 8.46
N ASN A 9 -2.01 1.31 9.64
CA ASN A 9 -2.73 1.64 10.87
C ASN A 9 -1.82 2.40 11.85
N GLY A 10 -2.44 3.11 12.81
CA GLY A 10 -1.73 3.75 13.91
C GLY A 10 -1.10 2.72 14.87
N THR A 11 0.09 3.04 15.38
CA THR A 11 0.86 2.12 16.23
C THR A 11 0.35 2.06 17.67
N LYS A 12 -0.07 3.20 18.21
CA LYS A 12 -0.71 3.33 19.52
C LYS A 12 -2.18 3.65 19.34
N LYS A 13 -2.96 3.46 20.41
CA LYS A 13 -4.39 3.79 20.41
C LYS A 13 -4.66 5.26 20.03
N ALA A 14 -3.88 6.19 20.58
CA ALA A 14 -3.98 7.60 20.22
C ALA A 14 -3.71 7.84 18.72
N ASP A 15 -2.71 7.18 18.14
CA ASP A 15 -2.42 7.31 16.71
C ASP A 15 -3.57 6.79 15.85
N GLN A 16 -4.22 5.69 16.25
CA GLN A 16 -5.37 5.13 15.53
C GLN A 16 -6.57 6.07 15.52
N GLU A 17 -6.76 6.82 16.61
CA GLU A 17 -7.82 7.82 16.73
C GLU A 17 -7.51 9.08 15.90
N LEU A 18 -6.23 9.38 15.67
CA LEU A 18 -5.75 10.59 15.00
C LEU A 18 -5.45 10.41 13.49
N ILE A 19 -5.12 9.20 13.04
CA ILE A 19 -4.64 8.93 11.67
C ILE A 19 -5.63 9.33 10.56
N GLY A 20 -6.93 9.34 10.90
CA GLY A 20 -7.99 9.78 10.00
C GLY A 20 -8.19 8.86 8.78
N GLU A 21 -8.74 9.42 7.72
CA GLU A 21 -9.05 8.70 6.48
C GLU A 21 -7.77 8.42 5.67
N ILE A 22 -7.56 7.17 5.29
CA ILE A 22 -6.45 6.71 4.46
C ILE A 22 -6.97 6.34 3.07
N GLU A 23 -6.33 6.88 2.03
CA GLU A 23 -6.59 6.51 0.64
C GLU A 23 -5.37 5.82 0.04
N TYR A 24 -5.60 4.70 -0.64
CA TYR A 24 -4.55 3.93 -1.32
C TYR A 24 -4.58 4.22 -2.83
N PHE A 25 -3.39 4.21 -3.44
CA PHE A 25 -3.22 4.41 -4.87
C PHE A 25 -2.41 3.26 -5.50
N PRO A 26 -2.77 2.82 -6.71
CA PRO A 26 -3.90 3.28 -7.54
C PRO A 26 -5.27 2.95 -6.90
N LYS A 27 -6.33 3.71 -7.22
CA LYS A 27 -7.62 3.60 -6.50
C LYS A 27 -8.29 2.23 -6.68
N GLU A 28 -7.91 1.52 -7.73
CA GLU A 28 -8.43 0.22 -8.12
C GLU A 28 -7.71 -0.93 -7.39
N ALA A 29 -6.63 -0.66 -6.64
CA ALA A 29 -5.85 -1.69 -5.95
C ALA A 29 -5.27 -1.23 -4.60
N GLN A 30 -5.45 -2.06 -3.58
CA GLN A 30 -4.82 -1.91 -2.27
C GLN A 30 -3.76 -3.00 -2.06
N GLY A 31 -2.56 -2.78 -2.61
CA GLY A 31 -1.43 -3.71 -2.49
C GLY A 31 -0.73 -3.97 -3.81
N PHE A 32 0.03 -5.06 -3.85
CA PHE A 32 0.86 -5.43 -5.00
C PHE A 32 0.25 -6.60 -5.76
N ALA A 33 0.13 -6.44 -7.07
CA ALA A 33 -0.37 -7.51 -7.92
C ALA A 33 0.65 -8.66 -8.01
N GLY A 34 0.18 -9.90 -7.87
CA GLY A 34 1.05 -11.07 -7.80
C GLY A 34 1.88 -11.36 -9.06
N TYR A 35 1.53 -10.78 -10.21
CA TYR A 35 2.29 -10.95 -11.46
C TYR A 35 3.66 -10.27 -11.45
N TYR A 36 3.92 -9.39 -10.49
CA TYR A 36 5.26 -8.83 -10.26
C TYR A 36 6.22 -9.85 -9.61
N TYR A 37 5.74 -11.03 -9.20
CA TYR A 37 6.51 -12.02 -8.46
C TYR A 37 6.45 -13.42 -9.08
N PRO A 38 7.53 -14.23 -8.97
CA PRO A 38 8.80 -13.92 -8.30
C PRO A 38 9.71 -13.00 -9.14
N TYR A 39 10.59 -12.27 -8.46
CA TYR A 39 11.64 -11.49 -9.12
C TYR A 39 12.74 -12.43 -9.64
N THR A 40 13.12 -12.26 -10.91
CA THR A 40 14.06 -13.16 -11.63
C THR A 40 15.26 -12.43 -12.24
N ASN A 41 15.71 -11.32 -11.65
CA ASN A 41 16.87 -10.52 -12.12
C ASN A 41 16.72 -9.97 -13.55
N VAL A 42 15.51 -9.58 -13.96
CA VAL A 42 15.25 -9.03 -15.29
C VAL A 42 15.73 -7.59 -15.38
N LYS A 43 16.50 -7.27 -16.43
CA LYS A 43 16.97 -5.90 -16.70
C LYS A 43 15.77 -4.97 -16.92
N GLY A 44 15.74 -3.85 -16.20
CA GLY A 44 14.65 -2.87 -16.31
C GLY A 44 13.38 -3.26 -15.54
N TYR A 45 13.44 -4.25 -14.66
CA TYR A 45 12.34 -4.56 -13.76
C TYR A 45 11.97 -3.35 -12.90
N LEU A 46 10.68 -3.03 -12.86
CA LEU A 46 10.12 -1.98 -12.02
C LEU A 46 9.33 -2.64 -10.89
N SER A 47 9.78 -2.45 -9.65
CA SER A 47 9.06 -2.90 -8.47
C SER A 47 7.70 -2.20 -8.40
N PRO A 48 6.63 -2.91 -8.05
CA PRO A 48 5.32 -2.29 -7.91
C PRO A 48 5.32 -1.32 -6.73
N LEU A 49 4.57 -0.23 -6.85
CA LEU A 49 4.44 0.80 -5.83
C LEU A 49 2.98 0.93 -5.41
N VAL A 50 2.77 1.28 -4.14
CA VAL A 50 1.47 1.66 -3.58
C VAL A 50 1.63 3.03 -2.95
N GLY A 51 0.80 3.98 -3.36
CA GLY A 51 0.69 5.26 -2.69
C GLY A 51 -0.24 5.16 -1.49
N VAL A 52 0.14 5.75 -0.37
CA VAL A 52 -0.71 5.85 0.82
C VAL A 52 -0.85 7.32 1.18
N HIS A 53 -2.09 7.82 1.13
CA HIS A 53 -2.41 9.20 1.42
C HIS A 53 -3.25 9.29 2.70
N PHE A 54 -2.65 9.85 3.74
CA PHE A 54 -3.34 10.23 4.97
C PHE A 54 -4.01 11.58 4.75
N LYS A 55 -5.31 11.58 4.46
CA LYS A 55 -6.00 12.80 3.97
C LYS A 55 -6.03 13.91 5.01
N ARG A 56 -6.30 13.56 6.26
CA ARG A 56 -6.54 14.52 7.36
C ARG A 56 -6.12 13.91 8.72
N PRO A 57 -4.82 13.67 8.94
CA PRO A 57 -4.33 13.31 10.26
C PRO A 57 -4.53 14.50 11.22
N LYS A 58 -4.95 14.21 12.45
CA LYS A 58 -5.18 15.22 13.50
C LYS A 58 -4.09 15.22 14.56
#